data_AF-A0A527Y3P2-F1
#
_entry.id   AF-A0A527Y3P2-F1
#
_cell.length_a   1.000
_cell.length_b   1.000
_cell.length_c   1.000
_cell.angle_alpha   90.00
_cell.angle_beta   90.00
_cell.angle_gamma   90.00
#
_symmetry.space_group_name_H-M   'P 1'
#
loop_
_entity.id
_entity.type
_entity.pdbx_description
1 polymer ?
#
loop_
_entity_poly.entity_id
_entity_poly.type
_entity_poly.pdbx_seq_one_letter_code
_entity_poly.pdbx_strand_id
1 'polypeptide(L)' 'LVLDVPHIWTGWTKNVLVKADEIVITATPELANLRNTKNLVDMFKRLRPNDPPPKLVINQAGVPKRPEISS' A
#
# COMPACT_ATOMS: atom_id res chain seq x y z
N LEU A 1 -6.85 -10.54 12.50
CA LEU A 1 -5.99 -9.47 13.06
C LEU A 1 -5.67 -8.50 11.93
N VAL A 2 -5.91 -7.20 12.11
CA VAL A 2 -5.55 -6.18 11.11
C VAL A 2 -4.36 -5.41 11.66
N LEU A 3 -3.28 -5.32 10.88
CA LEU A 3 -2.06 -4.61 11.28
C LEU A 3 -1.80 -3.49 10.29
N ASP A 4 -1.75 -2.25 10.79
CA ASP A 4 -1.31 -1.11 10.00
C ASP A 4 0.22 -1.08 10.02
N VAL A 5 0.83 -0.97 8.85
CA VAL A 5 2.27 -1.09 8.68
C VAL A 5 2.78 0.15 7.97
N PRO A 6 3.83 0.82 8.49
CA PRO A 6 4.35 2.01 7.85
C PRO A 6 4.82 1.73 6.41
N HIS A 7 4.82 2.77 5.58
CA HIS A 7 5.36 2.73 4.20
C HIS A 7 6.83 2.26 4.11
N ILE A 8 7.52 2.19 5.26
CA ILE A 8 8.92 1.79 5.38
C ILE A 8 9.05 0.27 5.39
N TRP A 9 9.80 -0.26 4.43
CA TRP A 9 10.16 -1.67 4.31
C TRP A 9 11.27 -2.06 5.28
N THR A 10 10.91 -2.25 6.55
CA THR A 10 11.80 -2.91 7.51
C THR A 10 11.77 -4.44 7.32
N GLY A 11 12.78 -5.16 7.83
CA GLY A 11 12.79 -6.63 7.79
C GLY A 11 11.58 -7.27 8.50
N TRP A 12 11.05 -6.59 9.52
CA TRP A 12 9.83 -7.01 10.23
C TRP A 12 8.58 -6.87 9.35
N THR A 13 8.42 -5.74 8.65
CA THR A 13 7.33 -5.50 7.69
C THR A 13 7.22 -6.62 6.66
N LYS A 14 8.36 -7.08 6.10
CA LYS A 14 8.42 -8.20 5.15
C LYS A 14 7.90 -9.51 5.76
N ASN A 15 8.38 -9.87 6.95
CA ASN A 15 7.98 -11.11 7.61
C ASN A 15 6.49 -11.16 7.94
N VAL A 16 5.89 -10.03 8.32
CA VAL A 16 4.45 -9.95 8.56
C VAL A 16 3.66 -10.10 7.25
N LEU A 17 4.07 -9.38 6.20
CA LEU A 17 3.35 -9.39 4.92
C LEU A 17 3.46 -10.73 4.18
N VAL A 18 4.53 -11.50 4.41
CA VAL A 18 4.66 -12.87 3.88
C VAL A 18 3.71 -13.83 4.59
N LYS A 19 3.41 -13.62 5.88
CA LYS A 19 2.49 -14.46 6.65
C LYS A 19 1.02 -14.05 6.57
N ALA A 20 0.73 -12.87 6.01
CA ALA A 20 -0.64 -12.38 5.90
C ALA A 20 -1.44 -13.18 4.87
N ASP A 21 -2.69 -13.55 5.18
CA ASP A 21 -3.59 -14.23 4.25
C ASP A 21 -4.13 -13.26 3.18
N GLU A 22 -4.42 -12.02 3.57
CA GLU A 22 -4.87 -10.95 2.69
C GLU A 22 -4.00 -9.70 2.86
N ILE A 23 -3.72 -9.03 1.74
CA ILE A 23 -2.99 -7.75 1.71
C ILE A 23 -3.91 -6.68 1.13
N VAL A 24 -4.13 -5.61 1.89
CA VAL A 24 -4.85 -4.41 1.45
C VAL A 24 -3.86 -3.25 1.40
N ILE A 25 -3.68 -2.65 0.23
CA ILE A 25 -2.83 -1.49 0.02
C ILE A 25 -3.71 -0.27 -0.09
N THR A 26 -3.45 0.74 0.74
CA THR A 26 -4.18 2.01 0.69
C THR A 26 -3.28 3.08 0.08
N ALA A 27 -3.76 3.76 -0.96
CA ALA A 27 -3.03 4.84 -1.62
C ALA A 27 -3.93 6.05 -1.88
N THR A 28 -3.36 7.25 -1.88
CA THR A 28 -4.09 8.45 -2.33
C THR A 28 -3.98 8.62 -3.85
N PRO A 29 -4.92 9.34 -4.51
CA PRO A 29 -4.95 9.51 -5.97
C PRO A 29 -3.88 10.49 -6.48
N GLU A 30 -2.64 10.35 -6.03
CA GLU A 30 -1.49 11.12 -6.50
C GLU A 30 -0.54 10.20 -7.28
N LEU A 31 0.06 10.73 -8.36
CA LEU A 31 0.88 9.94 -9.28
C LEU A 31 2.07 9.25 -8.57
N ALA A 32 2.69 9.93 -7.61
CA ALA A 32 3.78 9.37 -6.81
C ALA A 32 3.31 8.15 -6.00
N ASN A 33 2.14 8.24 -5.37
CA ASN A 33 1.59 7.17 -4.53
C ASN A 33 1.11 5.98 -5.36
N LEU A 34 0.51 6.23 -6.53
CA LEU A 34 0.14 5.18 -7.48
C LEU A 34 1.37 4.45 -8.03
N ARG A 35 2.45 5.19 -8.33
CA ARG A 35 3.73 4.59 -8.77
C ARG A 35 4.32 3.71 -7.68
N ASN A 36 4.36 4.19 -6.44
CA ASN A 36 4.84 3.41 -5.31
C ASN A 36 3.99 2.14 -5.11
N THR A 37 2.67 2.29 -5.13
CA THR A 37 1.72 1.18 -5.06
C THR A 37 1.96 0.13 -6.13
N LYS A 38 2.16 0.54 -7.39
CA LYS A 38 2.47 -0.39 -8.48
C LYS A 38 3.72 -1.20 -8.20
N ASN A 39 4.80 -0.56 -7.74
CA ASN A 39 6.04 -1.26 -7.37
C ASN A 39 5.81 -2.29 -6.26
N LEU A 40 4.96 -1.96 -5.26
CA LEU A 40 4.61 -2.89 -4.18
C LEU A 40 3.83 -4.10 -4.71
N VAL A 41 2.81 -3.86 -5.53
CA VAL A 41 2.00 -4.93 -6.15
C VAL A 41 2.87 -5.85 -7.00
N ASP A 42 3.75 -5.28 -7.83
CA ASP A 42 4.66 -6.06 -8.68
C ASP A 42 5.67 -6.87 -7.85
N MET A 43 6.14 -6.33 -6.72
CA MET A 43 6.98 -7.06 -5.78
C MET A 43 6.23 -8.23 -5.13
N PHE A 44 5.00 -8.03 -4.65
CA PHE A 44 4.19 -9.10 -4.05
C PHE A 44 3.88 -10.21 -5.05
N LYS A 45 3.54 -9.86 -6.30
CA LYS A 45 3.34 -10.84 -7.38
C LYS A 45 4.58 -11.72 -7.60
N ARG A 46 5.78 -11.16 -7.48
CA ARG A 46 7.04 -11.92 -7.60
C ARG A 46 7.31 -12.80 -6.38
N LEU A 47 7.04 -12.29 -5.18
CA LEU A 47 7.32 -13.00 -3.92
C LEU A 47 6.31 -14.11 -3.63
N ARG A 48 5.06 -13.95 -4.10
CA ARG A 48 3.93 -14.84 -3.77
C ARG A 48 3.12 -15.17 -5.04
N PRO A 49 3.69 -15.94 -5.99
CA PRO A 49 3.03 -16.22 -7.28
C PRO A 49 1.75 -17.06 -7.16
N ASN A 50 1.58 -17.80 -6.07
CA ASN A 50 0.41 -18.67 -5.82
C ASN A 50 -0.71 -17.97 -5.03
N ASP A 51 -0.46 -16.79 -4.49
CA ASP A 51 -1.41 -16.10 -3.61
C ASP A 51 -2.24 -15.07 -4.38
N PRO A 52 -3.46 -14.77 -3.91
CA PRO A 52 -4.30 -13.77 -4.55
C PRO A 52 -3.59 -12.40 -4.58
N PRO A 53 -3.77 -11.62 -5.66
CA PRO A 53 -3.13 -10.31 -5.79
C PRO A 53 -3.61 -9.35 -4.69
N PRO A 54 -2.75 -8.42 -4.23
CA PRO A 54 -3.13 -7.43 -3.22
C PRO A 54 -4.32 -6.58 -3.67
N LYS A 55 -5.24 -6.29 -2.74
CA LYS A 55 -6.37 -5.39 -2.98
C LYS A 55 -5.90 -3.94 -2.86
N LEU A 56 -6.14 -3.12 -3.88
CA LEU A 56 -5.82 -1.69 -3.85
C LEU A 56 -7.07 -0.89 -3.48
N VAL A 57 -6.98 -0.11 -2.41
CA VAL A 57 -7.98 0.87 -1.99
C VAL A 57 -7.44 2.27 -2.27
N ILE A 58 -8.12 3.03 -3.13
CA ILE A 58 -7.82 4.44 -3.31
C ILE A 58 -8.57 5.23 -2.26
N ASN A 59 -7.82 5.78 -1.29
CA ASN A 59 -8.35 6.64 -0.26
C ASN A 59 -8.28 8.10 -0.72
N GLN A 60 -9.20 8.95 -0.25
CA GLN A 60 -9.28 10.37 -0.61
C GLN A 60 -9.52 10.63 -2.12
N ALA A 61 -10.11 9.67 -2.84
CA ALA A 61 -10.60 9.89 -4.19
C ALA A 61 -11.66 11.01 -4.18
N GLY A 62 -11.45 12.07 -4.97
CA GLY A 62 -12.40 13.19 -5.09
C GLY A 62 -12.38 14.20 -3.94
N VAL A 63 -11.48 14.08 -2.97
CA VAL A 63 -11.27 15.11 -1.93
C VAL A 63 -10.42 16.23 -2.54
N PRO A 64 -10.93 17.48 -2.64
CA PRO A 64 -10.09 18.61 -3.03
C PRO A 64 -8.93 18.73 -2.06
N LYS A 65 -7.70 18.98 -2.55
CA LYS A 65 -6.54 19.20 -1.67
C LYS A 65 -6.96 20.22 -0.61
N ARG A 66 -6.95 19.83 0.67
CA ARG A 66 -7.20 20.78 1.76
C ARG A 66 -6.19 21.92 1.58
N PRO A 67 -6.60 23.19 1.64
CA PRO A 67 -5.63 24.28 1.68
C PRO A 67 -4.71 23.99 2.86
N GLU A 68 -3.42 23.79 2.55
CA GLU A 68 -2.41 23.70 3.58
C GLU A 68 -2.47 25.04 4.33
N ILE A 69 -2.61 24.97 5.66
CA ILE A 69 -2.60 26.18 6.49
C ILE A 69 -1.19 26.76 6.32
N SER A 70 -1.07 27.81 5.51
CA SER A 70 0.10 28.67 5.49
C SER A 70 0.19 29.36 6.84
N SER A 71 1.29 29.13 7.55
CA SER A 71 1.79 29.99 8.62
C SER A 71 3.12 30.58 8.19
#